data_AF-A0A7G9BGE5-F1
#
_entry.id   AF-A0A7G9BGE5-F1
#
_cell.length_a   1.000
_cell.length_b   1.000
_cell.length_c   1.000
_cell.angle_alpha   90.00
_cell.angle_beta   90.00
_cell.angle_gamma   90.00
#
_symmetry.space_group_name_H-M   'P 1'
#
loop_
_entity.id
_entity.type
_entity.pdbx_description
1 polymer ?
#
loop_
_entity_poly.entity_id
_entity_poly.type
_entity_poly.pdbx_seq_one_letter_code
_entity_poly.pdbx_strand_id
1 'polypeptide(L)'
;MDKQDEMFNEAYKPIHVPANFNKNDSLQDQLIFALAEIGKGSVKAIAEKLSELGGRSTKSEDLADFDHILTDLYDRGLIKGSEQEGRMVYNLSKETVPHKGNVNPRLL
;
A
#
# COMPACT_ATOMS: atom_id res chain seq x y z
N MET A 1 19.77 -19.87 13.45
CA MET A 1 18.61 -19.09 12.98
C MET A 1 17.75 -20.04 12.20
N ASP A 2 16.53 -20.27 12.67
CA ASP A 2 15.59 -21.20 12.08
C ASP A 2 15.01 -20.58 10.80
N LYS A 3 15.03 -21.32 9.69
CA LYS A 3 14.55 -20.85 8.38
C LYS A 3 13.10 -20.32 8.40
N GLN A 4 12.30 -20.75 9.38
CA GLN A 4 10.93 -20.26 9.57
C GLN A 4 10.90 -18.81 10.06
N ASP A 5 11.83 -18.40 10.93
CA ASP A 5 11.91 -17.02 11.42
C ASP A 5 12.37 -16.05 10.32
N GLU A 6 13.23 -16.51 9.40
CA GLU A 6 13.65 -15.72 8.24
C GLU A 6 12.50 -15.49 7.25
N MET A 7 11.70 -16.52 6.97
CA MET A 7 10.51 -16.42 6.12
C MET A 7 9.43 -15.51 6.72
N PHE A 8 9.24 -15.58 8.04
CA PHE A 8 8.32 -14.69 8.75
C PHE A 8 8.81 -13.23 8.67
N ASN A 9 10.09 -12.99 8.96
CA ASN A 9 10.66 -11.64 8.87
C ASN A 9 10.59 -11.05 7.45
N GLU A 10 10.79 -11.85 6.40
CA GLU A 10 10.66 -11.39 5.02
C GLU A 10 9.20 -11.03 4.66
N ALA A 11 8.24 -11.84 5.11
CA ALA A 11 6.81 -11.64 4.83
C ALA A 11 6.19 -10.45 5.58
N TYR A 12 6.77 -10.03 6.71
CA TYR A 12 6.26 -8.94 7.55
C TYR A 12 7.18 -7.71 7.60
N LYS A 13 8.14 -7.61 6.68
CA LYS A 13 8.94 -6.38 6.51
C LYS A 13 8.03 -5.18 6.23
N PRO A 14 8.32 -4.01 6.81
CA PRO A 14 7.62 -2.77 6.47
C PRO A 14 7.64 -2.54 4.95
N ILE A 15 6.52 -2.07 4.40
CA ILE A 15 6.48 -1.66 2.99
C ILE A 15 7.53 -0.57 2.77
N HIS A 16 8.41 -0.83 1.80
CA HIS A 16 9.30 0.19 1.28
C HIS A 16 8.59 0.97 0.18
N VAL A 17 8.48 2.28 0.34
CA VAL A 17 7.93 3.17 -0.68
C VAL A 17 9.09 3.64 -1.56
N PRO A 18 9.10 3.34 -2.87
CA PRO A 18 10.15 3.82 -3.78
C PRO A 18 10.22 5.35 -3.76
N ALA A 19 11.43 5.91 -3.86
CA ALA A 19 11.62 7.35 -3.88
C ALA A 19 11.22 7.98 -5.24
N ASN A 20 11.30 7.20 -6.32
CA ASN A 20 10.96 7.61 -7.68
C ASN A 20 10.22 6.49 -8.40
N PHE A 21 9.39 6.85 -9.37
CA PHE A 21 8.77 5.87 -10.25
C PHE A 21 9.80 5.27 -11.21
N ASN A 22 9.89 3.94 -11.27
CA ASN A 22 10.68 3.22 -12.25
C ASN A 22 9.87 2.07 -12.86
N LYS A 23 9.76 2.07 -14.19
CA LYS A 23 8.98 1.07 -14.96
C LYS A 23 9.56 -0.34 -14.90
N ASN A 24 10.83 -0.45 -14.53
CA ASN A 24 11.52 -1.74 -14.37
C ASN A 24 11.39 -2.30 -12.95
N ASP A 25 10.80 -1.55 -12.01
CA ASP A 25 10.55 -2.05 -10.66
C ASP A 25 9.43 -3.10 -10.67
N SER A 26 9.30 -3.83 -9.56
CA SER A 26 8.22 -4.80 -9.41
C SER A 26 6.84 -4.14 -9.54
N LEU A 27 5.83 -4.90 -9.95
CA LEU A 27 4.48 -4.36 -10.04
C LEU A 27 3.97 -3.85 -8.68
N GLN A 28 4.35 -4.54 -7.60
CA GLN A 28 4.06 -4.12 -6.24
C GLN A 28 4.67 -2.74 -5.92
N ASP A 29 5.94 -2.51 -6.26
CA ASP A 29 6.63 -1.24 -6.01
C ASP A 29 6.03 -0.10 -6.84
N GLN A 30 5.69 -0.38 -8.10
CA GLN A 30 4.98 0.57 -8.96
C GLN A 30 3.62 0.96 -8.33
N LEU A 31 2.83 -0.02 -7.86
CA LEU A 31 1.55 0.22 -7.20
C LEU A 31 1.70 0.99 -5.88
N ILE A 32 2.71 0.64 -5.07
CA ILE A 32 3.02 1.34 -3.81
C ILE A 32 3.42 2.79 -4.12
N PHE A 33 4.25 3.05 -5.13
CA PHE A 33 4.61 4.39 -5.54
C PHE A 33 3.38 5.20 -5.98
N ALA A 34 2.54 4.63 -6.84
CA ALA A 34 1.32 5.30 -7.30
C ALA A 34 0.34 5.58 -6.15
N LEU A 35 0.19 4.64 -5.21
CA LEU A 35 -0.61 4.83 -4.01
C LEU A 35 -0.02 5.91 -3.08
N ALA A 36 1.31 6.00 -2.98
CA ALA A 36 1.99 7.05 -2.22
C ALA A 36 1.73 8.44 -2.81
N GLU A 37 1.78 8.56 -4.13
CA GLU A 37 1.54 9.81 -4.87
C GLU A 37 0.11 10.32 -4.69
N ILE A 38 -0.90 9.43 -4.78
CA ILE A 38 -2.31 9.83 -4.61
C ILE A 38 -2.73 9.91 -3.13
N GLY A 39 -1.94 9.34 -2.22
CA GLY A 39 -2.18 9.26 -0.78
C GLY A 39 -3.27 8.26 -0.37
N LYS A 40 -4.40 8.22 -1.09
CA LYS A 40 -5.49 7.24 -0.92
C LYS A 40 -6.26 7.05 -2.22
N GLY A 41 -6.71 5.83 -2.51
CA GLY A 41 -7.50 5.57 -3.71
C GLY A 41 -7.95 4.12 -3.87
N SER A 42 -8.92 3.91 -4.77
CA SER A 42 -9.31 2.56 -5.21
C SER A 42 -8.32 2.02 -6.24
N VAL A 43 -8.39 0.71 -6.52
CA VAL A 43 -7.58 0.04 -7.57
C VAL A 43 -7.60 0.81 -8.88
N LYS A 44 -8.78 1.30 -9.29
CA LYS A 44 -8.93 2.08 -10.53
C LYS A 44 -8.16 3.41 -10.49
N ALA A 45 -8.26 4.14 -9.38
CA ALA A 45 -7.54 5.42 -9.23
C ALA A 45 -6.02 5.21 -9.20
N ILE A 46 -5.55 4.13 -8.58
CA ILE A 46 -4.14 3.75 -8.55
C ILE A 46 -3.67 3.37 -9.97
N ALA A 47 -4.47 2.62 -10.73
CA ALA A 47 -4.18 2.25 -12.11
C ALA A 47 -4.13 3.48 -13.05
N GLU A 48 -5.06 4.41 -12.89
CA GLU A 48 -5.04 5.69 -13.61
C GLU A 48 -3.74 6.45 -13.32
N LYS A 49 -3.33 6.52 -12.05
CA LYS A 49 -2.06 7.17 -11.69
C LYS A 49 -0.84 6.46 -12.29
N LEU A 50 -0.83 5.13 -12.28
CA LEU A 50 0.23 4.34 -12.92
C LEU A 50 0.34 4.63 -14.42
N SER A 51 -0.81 4.73 -15.09
CA SER A 51 -0.84 5.06 -16.51
C SER A 51 -0.32 6.48 -16.78
N GLU A 52 -0.61 7.46 -15.91
CA GLU A 52 -0.06 8.82 -16.02
C GLU A 52 1.47 8.86 -15.88
N LEU A 53 2.02 8.04 -14.98
CA LEU A 53 3.47 7.88 -14.78
C LEU A 53 4.14 7.12 -15.94
N GLY A 54 3.36 6.66 -16.92
CA GLY A 54 3.80 5.88 -18.06
C GLY A 54 4.10 4.42 -17.70
N GLY A 55 3.55 3.93 -16.59
CA GLY A 55 3.61 2.54 -16.16
C GLY A 55 2.70 1.63 -16.97
N ARG A 56 2.32 0.50 -16.34
CA ARG A 56 1.47 -0.52 -16.96
C ARG A 56 0.05 0.01 -17.21
N SER A 57 -0.61 -0.55 -18.24
CA SER A 57 -1.89 -0.05 -18.74
C SER A 57 -3.06 -0.28 -17.77
N THR A 58 -4.14 0.50 -17.94
CA THR A 58 -5.43 0.34 -17.23
C THR A 58 -6.31 -0.77 -17.83
N LYS A 59 -5.72 -1.80 -18.46
CA LYS A 59 -6.49 -2.89 -19.08
C LYS A 59 -7.15 -3.75 -18.00
N SER A 60 -8.26 -4.39 -18.36
CA SER A 60 -9.04 -5.22 -17.43
C SER A 60 -8.23 -6.35 -16.79
N GLU A 61 -7.29 -6.94 -17.52
CA GLU A 61 -6.38 -7.98 -16.99
C GLU A 61 -5.41 -7.41 -15.96
N ASP A 62 -4.86 -6.22 -16.21
CA ASP A 62 -3.94 -5.54 -15.28
C ASP A 62 -4.68 -5.13 -13.97
N LEU A 63 -5.95 -4.74 -14.06
CA LEU A 63 -6.75 -4.36 -12.87
C LEU A 63 -6.97 -5.52 -11.89
N ALA A 64 -7.14 -6.75 -12.39
CA ALA A 64 -7.27 -7.94 -11.54
C ALA A 64 -5.96 -8.23 -10.79
N ASP A 65 -4.82 -8.13 -11.47
CA ASP A 65 -3.50 -8.26 -10.84
C ASP A 65 -3.28 -7.19 -9.76
N PHE A 66 -3.71 -5.95 -10.03
CA PHE A 66 -3.54 -4.84 -9.07
C PHE A 66 -4.42 -5.05 -7.83
N ASP A 67 -5.66 -5.49 -8.02
CA ASP A 67 -6.58 -5.80 -6.93
C ASP A 67 -6.02 -6.93 -6.07
N HIS A 68 -5.49 -7.99 -6.68
CA HIS A 68 -4.91 -9.11 -5.95
C HIS A 68 -3.70 -8.69 -5.11
N ILE A 69 -2.79 -7.89 -5.68
CA ILE A 69 -1.60 -7.39 -4.96
C ILE A 69 -2.01 -6.47 -3.80
N LEU A 70 -2.92 -5.52 -4.04
CA LEU A 70 -3.36 -4.59 -3.00
C LEU A 70 -4.11 -5.31 -1.87
N THR A 71 -4.90 -6.33 -2.21
CA THR A 71 -5.58 -7.17 -1.22
C THR A 71 -4.57 -7.97 -0.40
N ASP A 72 -3.55 -8.59 -1.01
CA ASP A 72 -2.48 -9.29 -0.27
C ASP A 72 -1.76 -8.36 0.71
N LEU A 73 -1.40 -7.15 0.27
CA LEU A 73 -0.77 -6.16 1.13
C LEU A 73 -1.68 -5.71 2.28
N TYR A 74 -2.98 -5.62 2.04
CA TYR A 74 -3.97 -5.29 3.07
C TYR A 74 -4.14 -6.43 4.08
N ASP A 75 -4.27 -7.67 3.60
CA ASP A 75 -4.43 -8.86 4.45
C ASP A 75 -3.19 -9.10 5.33
N ARG A 76 -2.01 -8.73 4.83
CA ARG A 76 -0.75 -8.74 5.59
C ARG A 76 -0.59 -7.55 6.53
N GLY A 77 -1.53 -6.61 6.53
CA GLY A 77 -1.52 -5.41 7.37
C GLY A 77 -0.45 -4.38 6.98
N LEU A 78 0.09 -4.47 5.77
CA LEU A 78 1.15 -3.58 5.28
C LEU A 78 0.60 -2.25 4.73
N ILE A 79 -0.65 -2.26 4.26
CA ILE A 79 -1.41 -1.06 3.88
C ILE A 79 -2.75 -1.05 4.62
N LYS A 80 -3.38 0.14 4.72
CA LYS A 80 -4.75 0.24 5.23
C LYS A 80 -5.73 0.24 4.05
N GLY A 81 -6.87 -0.40 4.27
CA GLY A 81 -7.99 -0.47 3.35
C GLY A 81 -9.29 -0.18 4.10
N SER A 82 -10.21 0.53 3.44
CA SER A 82 -11.56 0.76 3.95
C SER A 82 -12.55 0.68 2.79
N GLU A 83 -13.67 0.01 3.00
CA GLU A 83 -14.75 0.00 2.03
C GLU A 83 -15.48 1.35 2.04
N GLN A 84 -15.56 2.00 0.88
CA GLN A 84 -16.29 3.25 0.67
C GLN A 84 -17.16 3.08 -0.56
N GLU A 85 -18.47 3.28 -0.41
CA GLU A 85 -19.45 3.19 -1.52
C GLU A 85 -19.38 1.85 -2.29
N GLY A 86 -19.16 0.73 -1.58
CA GLY A 86 -19.03 -0.60 -2.18
C GLY A 86 -17.72 -0.85 -2.92
N ARG A 87 -16.69 -0.03 -2.69
CA ARG A 87 -15.36 -0.17 -3.27
C ARG A 87 -14.28 -0.12 -2.20
N MET A 88 -13.26 -0.97 -2.32
CA MET A 88 -12.11 -0.90 -1.44
C MET A 88 -11.24 0.32 -1.79
N VAL A 89 -10.96 1.15 -0.78
CA VAL A 89 -10.08 2.31 -0.87
C VAL A 89 -8.85 2.05 0.00
N TYR A 90 -7.69 2.02 -0.64
CA TYR A 90 -6.40 1.76 0.00
C TYR A 90 -5.67 3.06 0.33
N ASN A 91 -4.78 3.00 1.31
CA ASN A 91 -3.81 4.06 1.62
C ASN A 91 -2.58 3.46 2.34
N LEU A 92 -1.41 4.07 2.17
CA LEU A 92 -0.17 3.59 2.80
C LEU A 92 -0.05 3.95 4.28
N SER A 93 -0.99 4.72 4.84
CA SER A 93 -0.93 5.17 6.23
C SER A 93 0.44 5.70 6.63
N LYS A 94 0.92 6.76 5.95
CA LYS A 94 1.83 7.67 6.65
C LYS A 94 1.04 8.16 7.87
N GLU A 95 1.38 7.69 9.05
CA GLU A 95 0.90 8.28 10.30
C GLU A 95 1.41 9.73 10.35
N THR A 96 0.66 10.65 9.75
CA THR A 96 0.78 12.10 9.95
C THR A 96 -0.16 12.57 11.07
N VAL A 97 -0.80 11.64 11.77
CA VAL A 97 -1.47 11.94 13.02
C VAL A 97 -0.44 11.77 14.11
N PRO A 98 0.09 12.86 14.71
CA PRO A 98 0.83 12.70 15.96
C PRO A 98 -0.10 11.98 16.92
N HIS A 99 0.31 10.84 17.45
CA HIS A 99 -0.39 10.24 18.59
C HIS A 99 -0.46 11.32 19.66
N LYS A 100 -1.64 11.93 19.84
CA LYS A 100 -1.93 12.61 21.10
C LYS A 100 -1.97 11.50 22.12
N GLY A 101 -0.82 11.20 22.70
CA GLY A 101 -0.74 10.47 23.94
C GLY A 101 -1.73 11.16 24.86
N ASN A 102 -2.83 10.47 25.16
CA ASN A 102 -3.72 10.89 26.21
C ASN A 102 -2.97 10.53 27.49
N VAL A 103 -1.91 11.30 27.79
CA VAL A 103 -1.28 11.25 29.10
C VAL A 103 -2.36 11.80 30.01
N ASN A 104 -3.14 10.92 30.63
CA ASN A 104 -3.94 11.28 31.78
C ASN A 104 -2.94 11.77 32.82
N PRO A 105 -2.82 13.09 33.10
CA PRO A 105 -1.86 13.60 34.07
C PRO A 105 -2.42 13.44 35.50
N ARG A 106 -3.10 12.32 35.78
CA ARG A 106 -3.82 12.08 37.03
C ARG A 106 -3.59 10.69 37.62
N LEU A 107 -2.39 10.17 37.42
CA LEU A 107 -1.85 9.11 38.25
C LEU A 107 -0.50 9.60 38.81
N LEU A 108 -0.50 9.73 40.13
CA LEU A 108 0.57 10.12 41.07
C LEU A 108 0.67 11.62 41.37
#